data_AF-A0A2M8AZS0-F1
#
_entry.id   AF-A0A2M8AZS0-F1
#
_cell.length_a   1.000
_cell.length_b   1.000
_cell.length_c   1.000
_cell.angle_alpha   90.00
_cell.angle_beta   90.00
_cell.angle_gamma   90.00
#
_symmetry.space_group_name_H-M   'P 1'
#
loop_
_entity.id
_entity.type
_entity.pdbx_description
1 polymer ?
#
loop_
_entity_poly.entity_id
_entity_poly.type
_entity_poly.pdbx_seq_one_letter_code
_entity_poly.pdbx_strand_id
1 'polypeptide(L)'
;MLVPLPTFILDLFLSVSIALGVVILVISVYLKRPLDFSVFPSLLLMTTLFRLSLNIASTKLILLHGSDGPDAAGHVIQSFGNFVVGGNYVVGFIVFLILVVVNFVVITKGAGRIAEVAARFTLDAMPGKQMAIDADLNAG
;
A
#
# COMPACT_ATOMS: atom_id res chain seq x y z
N MET A 1 -1.86 -24.28 -8.63
CA MET A 1 -2.74 -25.21 -7.90
C MET A 1 -3.11 -24.52 -6.57
N LEU A 2 -4.07 -23.58 -6.61
CA LEU A 2 -4.37 -22.69 -5.48
C LEU A 2 -5.77 -23.06 -4.97
N VAL A 3 -5.77 -23.71 -3.80
CA VAL A 3 -6.94 -24.20 -3.06
C VAL A 3 -8.04 -23.12 -3.04
N PRO A 4 -9.31 -23.47 -3.30
CA PRO A 4 -10.42 -22.56 -3.03
C PRO A 4 -10.36 -22.18 -1.54
N LEU A 5 -9.90 -20.96 -1.26
CA LEU A 5 -9.86 -20.46 0.10
C LEU A 5 -11.30 -20.28 0.57
N PRO A 6 -11.68 -20.86 1.71
CA PRO A 6 -12.96 -20.58 2.34
C PRO A 6 -13.12 -19.06 2.51
N THR A 7 -14.31 -18.53 2.18
CA THR A 7 -14.67 -17.11 2.33
C THR A 7 -14.32 -16.57 3.72
N PHE A 8 -14.50 -17.39 4.76
CA PHE A 8 -14.13 -17.07 6.14
C PHE A 8 -12.64 -16.76 6.35
N ILE A 9 -11.74 -17.53 5.73
CA ILE A 9 -10.29 -17.33 5.85
C ILE A 9 -9.87 -16.06 5.11
N LEU A 10 -10.50 -15.79 3.96
CA LEU A 10 -10.25 -14.59 3.19
C LEU A 10 -10.69 -13.33 3.94
N ASP A 11 -11.86 -13.36 4.57
CA ASP A 11 -12.35 -12.26 5.41
C ASP A 11 -11.40 -12.00 6.59
N LEU A 12 -10.95 -13.04 7.29
CA LEU A 12 -9.98 -12.90 8.38
C LEU A 12 -8.69 -12.21 7.91
N PHE A 13 -8.13 -12.66 6.79
CA PHE A 13 -6.90 -12.07 6.27
C PHE A 13 -7.08 -10.65 5.74
N LEU A 14 -8.23 -10.32 5.13
CA LEU A 14 -8.56 -8.95 4.75
C LEU A 14 -8.68 -8.03 5.97
N SER A 15 -9.36 -8.48 7.03
CA SER A 15 -9.47 -7.72 8.28
C SER A 15 -8.09 -7.52 8.93
N VAL A 16 -7.25 -8.54 8.98
CA VAL A 16 -5.86 -8.43 9.48
C VAL A 16 -5.04 -7.48 8.63
N SER A 17 -5.19 -7.51 7.31
CA SER A 17 -4.51 -6.59 6.38
C SER A 17 -4.86 -5.13 6.66
N ILE A 18 -6.14 -4.84 6.85
CA ILE A 18 -6.62 -3.49 7.19
C ILE A 18 -6.11 -3.08 8.58
N ALA A 19 -6.21 -3.97 9.58
CA ALA A 19 -5.75 -3.70 10.94
C ALA A 19 -4.24 -3.40 10.98
N LEU A 20 -3.42 -4.22 10.31
CA LEU A 20 -1.99 -3.98 10.17
C LEU A 20 -1.70 -2.64 9.50
N GLY A 21 -2.43 -2.30 8.44
CA GLY A 21 -2.31 -1.00 7.76
C GLY A 21 -2.57 0.17 8.70
N VAL A 22 -3.62 0.09 9.53
CA VAL A 22 -3.93 1.12 10.53
C VAL A 22 -2.86 1.20 11.62
N VAL A 23 -2.39 0.06 12.12
CA VAL A 23 -1.31 0.01 13.12
C VAL A 23 -0.04 0.66 12.59
N ILE A 24 0.36 0.33 11.36
CA ILE A 24 1.53 0.95 10.70
C ILE A 24 1.33 2.45 10.56
N LEU A 25 0.16 2.90 10.11
CA LEU A 25 -0.16 4.32 9.96
C LEU A 25 -0.05 5.06 11.29
N VAL A 26 -0.65 4.52 12.36
CA VAL A 26 -0.59 5.13 13.70
C VAL A 26 0.87 5.19 14.17
N ILE A 27 1.62 4.10 14.09
CA ILE A 27 3.04 4.08 14.46
C ILE A 27 3.81 5.16 13.67
N SER A 28 3.61 5.24 12.35
CA SER A 28 4.25 6.23 11.48
C SER A 28 3.92 7.68 11.86
N VAL A 29 2.71 7.98 12.31
CA VAL A 29 2.31 9.34 12.74
C VAL A 29 2.94 9.74 14.08
N TYR A 30 3.12 8.79 15.00
CA TYR A 30 3.66 9.06 16.33
C TYR A 30 5.20 9.09 16.41
N LEU A 31 5.89 8.57 15.40
CA LEU A 31 7.36 8.57 15.36
C LEU A 31 7.93 9.98 15.14
N LYS A 32 8.82 10.40 16.04
CA LYS A 32 9.47 11.71 15.97
C LYS A 32 10.69 11.74 15.05
N ARG A 33 11.33 10.60 14.82
CA ARG A 33 12.49 10.46 13.93
C ARG A 33 12.33 9.22 13.04
N PRO A 34 12.57 9.34 11.71
CA PRO A 34 12.46 8.20 10.78
C PRO A 34 13.40 7.02 11.12
N LEU A 35 14.56 7.32 11.73
CA LEU A 35 15.58 6.34 12.11
C LEU A 35 15.12 5.39 13.23
N ASP A 36 14.16 5.82 14.06
CA ASP A 36 13.64 5.01 15.16
C ASP A 36 12.80 3.82 14.65
N PHE A 37 12.46 3.81 13.36
CA PHE A 37 11.73 2.73 12.71
C PHE A 37 12.53 2.08 11.58
N SER A 38 13.73 1.60 11.92
CA SER A 38 14.62 0.90 10.97
C SER A 38 14.00 -0.36 10.33
N VAL A 39 13.02 -0.99 10.98
CA VAL A 39 12.27 -2.16 10.45
C VAL A 39 11.17 -1.76 9.44
N PHE A 40 10.90 -0.47 9.28
CA PHE A 40 9.85 0.03 8.38
C PHE A 40 9.96 -0.49 6.94
N PRO A 41 11.13 -0.48 6.27
CA PRO A 41 11.19 -0.87 4.86
C PRO A 41 10.87 -2.35 4.63
N SER A 42 11.39 -3.24 5.48
CA SER A 42 11.14 -4.68 5.38
C SER A 42 9.69 -5.03 5.75
N LEU A 43 9.12 -4.34 6.74
CA LEU A 43 7.73 -4.50 7.13
C LEU A 43 6.77 -4.01 6.04
N LEU A 44 7.06 -2.88 5.40
CA LEU A 44 6.31 -2.40 4.24
C LEU A 44 6.38 -3.39 3.07
N LEU A 45 7.54 -3.96 2.79
CA LEU A 45 7.69 -4.96 1.72
C LEU A 45 6.82 -6.19 2.01
N MET A 46 6.91 -6.74 3.23
CA MET A 46 6.15 -7.93 3.63
C MET A 46 4.63 -7.68 3.58
N THR A 47 4.18 -6.56 4.12
CA THR A 47 2.75 -6.18 4.12
C THR A 47 2.24 -5.92 2.72
N THR A 48 3.05 -5.34 1.84
CA THR A 48 2.71 -5.13 0.42
C THR A 48 2.56 -6.46 -0.33
N LEU A 49 3.48 -7.40 -0.13
CA LEU A 49 3.38 -8.74 -0.73
C LEU A 49 2.15 -9.49 -0.22
N PHE A 50 1.88 -9.44 1.09
CA PHE A 50 0.68 -10.01 1.68
C PHE A 50 -0.59 -9.40 1.06
N ARG A 51 -0.65 -8.07 0.93
CA ARG A 51 -1.76 -7.39 0.24
C ARG A 51 -1.89 -7.84 -1.21
N LEU A 52 -0.80 -7.98 -1.95
CA LEU A 52 -0.82 -8.45 -3.34
C LEU A 52 -1.42 -9.86 -3.44
N SER A 53 -1.00 -10.79 -2.58
CA SER A 53 -1.55 -12.15 -2.52
C SER A 53 -3.06 -12.16 -2.23
N LEU A 54 -3.50 -11.32 -1.27
CA LEU A 54 -4.92 -11.21 -0.95
C LEU A 54 -5.74 -10.63 -2.10
N ASN A 55 -5.24 -9.61 -2.81
CA ASN A 55 -5.94 -9.04 -3.96
C ASN A 55 -6.11 -10.07 -5.10
N ILE A 56 -5.11 -10.90 -5.35
CA ILE A 56 -5.22 -11.98 -6.36
C ILE A 56 -6.26 -13.01 -5.92
N ALA A 57 -6.23 -13.42 -4.65
CA ALA A 57 -7.17 -14.39 -4.09
C ALA A 57 -8.62 -13.86 -4.11
N SER A 58 -8.83 -12.62 -3.65
CA SER A 58 -10.16 -11.98 -3.62
C SER A 58 -10.71 -11.76 -5.01
N THR A 59 -9.90 -11.27 -5.96
CA THR A 59 -10.33 -11.06 -7.35
C THR A 59 -10.75 -12.37 -7.99
N LYS A 60 -9.97 -13.44 -7.81
CA LYS A 60 -10.34 -14.77 -8.31
C LYS A 60 -11.66 -15.26 -7.69
N LEU A 61 -11.84 -15.09 -6.38
CA LEU A 61 -13.05 -15.50 -5.69
C LEU A 61 -14.28 -14.74 -6.20
N ILE A 62 -14.17 -13.42 -6.34
CA ILE A 62 -15.22 -12.54 -6.90
C ILE A 62 -15.57 -12.97 -8.33
N LEU A 63 -14.58 -13.22 -9.18
CA LEU A 63 -14.82 -13.57 -10.59
C LEU A 63 -15.42 -14.98 -10.77
N LEU A 64 -15.13 -15.92 -9.86
CA LEU A 64 -15.62 -17.30 -9.97
C LEU A 64 -16.97 -17.51 -9.28
N HIS A 65 -17.18 -16.91 -8.12
CA HIS A 65 -18.36 -17.16 -7.27
C HIS A 65 -19.22 -15.91 -7.05
N GLY A 66 -18.83 -14.75 -7.58
CA GLY A 66 -19.61 -13.51 -7.43
C GLY A 66 -21.00 -13.57 -8.07
N SER A 67 -21.22 -14.50 -9.00
CA SER A 67 -22.52 -14.76 -9.64
C SER A 67 -23.48 -15.57 -8.75
N ASP A 68 -22.97 -16.28 -7.74
CA ASP A 68 -23.75 -17.18 -6.88
C ASP A 68 -24.45 -16.43 -5.71
N GLY A 69 -24.17 -15.13 -5.56
CA GLY A 69 -24.80 -14.25 -4.59
C GLY A 69 -23.82 -13.29 -3.90
N PRO A 70 -24.32 -12.23 -3.24
CA PRO A 70 -23.48 -11.21 -2.60
C PRO A 70 -22.65 -11.75 -1.41
N ASP A 71 -23.06 -12.87 -0.81
CA ASP A 71 -22.37 -13.52 0.31
C ASP A 71 -21.19 -14.43 -0.16
N ALA A 72 -21.16 -14.80 -1.44
CA ALA A 72 -20.17 -15.74 -1.97
C ALA A 72 -18.76 -15.15 -2.13
N ALA A 73 -18.65 -13.81 -2.13
CA ALA A 73 -17.37 -13.10 -2.20
C ALA A 73 -16.70 -12.90 -0.83
N GLY A 74 -17.43 -13.11 0.28
CA GLY A 74 -16.98 -12.80 1.66
C GLY A 74 -17.68 -11.58 2.25
N HIS A 75 -17.91 -11.61 3.57
CA HIS A 75 -18.68 -10.59 4.29
C HIS A 75 -17.96 -9.25 4.36
N VAL A 76 -16.62 -9.24 4.43
CA VAL A 76 -15.85 -8.00 4.45
C VAL A 76 -15.99 -7.27 3.11
N ILE A 77 -15.89 -8.01 2.01
CA ILE A 77 -16.02 -7.46 0.64
C ILE A 77 -17.45 -6.94 0.41
N GLN A 78 -18.46 -7.72 0.79
CA GLN A 78 -19.87 -7.34 0.68
C GLN A 78 -20.18 -6.07 1.49
N SER A 79 -19.72 -6.01 2.74
CA SER A 79 -19.92 -4.85 3.61
C SER A 79 -19.25 -3.61 3.03
N PHE A 80 -18.03 -3.74 2.49
CA PHE A 80 -17.31 -2.65 1.86
C PHE A 80 -17.99 -2.19 0.56
N GLY A 81 -18.49 -3.13 -0.24
CA GLY A 81 -19.25 -2.83 -1.46
C GLY A 81 -20.53 -2.07 -1.15
N ASN A 82 -21.32 -2.53 -0.18
CA ASN A 82 -22.53 -1.85 0.26
C ASN A 82 -22.23 -0.45 0.83
N PHE A 83 -21.12 -0.30 1.56
CA PHE A 83 -20.67 0.99 2.08
C PHE A 83 -20.31 1.98 0.96
N VAL A 84 -19.57 1.53 -0.05
CA VAL A 84 -19.14 2.39 -1.18
C VAL A 84 -20.30 2.76 -2.10
N VAL A 85 -21.20 1.80 -2.37
CA VAL A 85 -22.32 1.99 -3.29
C VAL A 85 -23.46 2.76 -2.61
N GLY A 86 -23.63 2.64 -1.29
CA GLY A 86 -24.64 3.39 -0.53
C GLY A 86 -26.08 3.17 -1.03
N GLY A 87 -26.35 2.04 -1.69
CA GLY A 87 -27.63 1.73 -2.33
C GLY A 87 -27.81 2.27 -3.75
N ASN A 88 -26.86 3.04 -4.30
CA ASN A 88 -26.90 3.56 -5.66
C ASN A 88 -25.62 3.21 -6.44
N TYR A 89 -25.75 2.28 -7.40
CA TYR A 89 -24.64 1.85 -8.27
C TYR A 89 -23.97 2.99 -9.03
N VAL A 90 -24.69 4.06 -9.38
CA VAL A 90 -24.13 5.26 -10.02
C VAL A 90 -23.17 5.98 -9.08
N VAL A 91 -23.53 6.12 -7.79
CA VAL A 91 -22.65 6.72 -6.78
C VAL A 91 -21.40 5.85 -6.61
N GLY A 92 -21.56 4.54 -6.50
CA GLY A 92 -20.44 3.60 -6.42
C GLY A 92 -19.49 3.71 -7.61
N PHE A 93 -20.01 3.83 -8.83
CA PHE A 93 -19.20 4.00 -10.04
C PHE A 93 -18.42 5.33 -10.05
N ILE A 94 -19.05 6.43 -9.64
CA ILE A 94 -18.38 7.73 -9.53
C ILE A 94 -17.26 7.67 -8.49
N VAL A 95 -17.51 7.09 -7.32
CA VAL A 95 -16.49 6.91 -6.27
C VAL A 95 -15.33 6.04 -6.77
N PHE A 96 -15.62 4.95 -7.50
CA PHE A 96 -14.60 4.12 -8.12
C PHE A 96 -13.70 4.91 -9.08
N LEU A 97 -14.29 5.72 -9.97
CA LEU A 97 -13.50 6.58 -10.87
C LEU A 97 -12.61 7.57 -10.11
N ILE A 98 -13.13 8.21 -9.06
CA ILE A 98 -12.33 9.12 -8.23
C ILE A 98 -11.14 8.37 -7.63
N LEU A 99 -11.36 7.19 -7.04
CA LEU A 99 -10.29 6.38 -6.44
C LEU A 99 -9.25 5.94 -7.47
N VAL A 100 -9.65 5.57 -8.69
CA VAL A 100 -8.74 5.21 -9.79
C VAL A 100 -7.89 6.43 -10.18
N VAL A 101 -8.50 7.59 -10.36
CA VAL A 101 -7.80 8.83 -10.72
C VAL A 101 -6.81 9.23 -9.63
N VAL A 102 -7.21 9.17 -8.36
CA VAL A 102 -6.32 9.48 -7.23
C VAL A 102 -5.16 8.48 -7.16
N ASN A 103 -5.44 7.17 -7.23
CA ASN A 103 -4.39 6.14 -7.19
C ASN A 103 -3.39 6.30 -8.33
N PHE A 104 -3.84 6.62 -9.54
CA PHE A 104 -2.95 6.72 -10.68
C PHE A 104 -2.25 8.08 -10.75
N VAL A 105 -3.00 9.19 -10.73
CA VAL A 105 -2.46 10.53 -10.98
C VAL A 105 -1.71 11.07 -9.77
N VAL A 106 -2.31 11.00 -8.58
CA VAL A 106 -1.73 11.62 -7.38
C VAL A 106 -0.52 10.83 -6.89
N ILE A 107 -0.62 9.51 -6.82
CA ILE A 107 0.51 8.68 -6.34
C ILE A 107 1.68 8.77 -7.31
N THR A 108 1.46 8.65 -8.62
CA THR A 108 2.55 8.71 -9.61
C THR A 108 3.24 10.08 -9.62
N LYS A 109 2.47 11.18 -9.63
CA LYS A 109 3.04 12.53 -9.56
C LYS A 109 3.74 12.79 -8.22
N GLY A 110 3.18 12.31 -7.12
CA GLY A 110 3.78 12.42 -5.79
C GLY A 110 5.12 11.68 -5.70
N ALA A 111 5.16 10.42 -6.14
CA ALA A 111 6.37 9.60 -6.19
C ALA A 111 7.46 10.25 -7.07
N GLY A 112 7.09 10.80 -8.22
CA GLY A 112 8.02 11.52 -9.11
C GLY A 112 8.69 12.71 -8.43
N ARG A 113 7.93 13.55 -7.71
CA ARG A 113 8.49 14.70 -6.98
C ARG A 113 9.41 14.28 -5.83
N ILE A 114 9.08 13.20 -5.12
CA ILE A 114 9.96 12.67 -4.07
C ILE A 114 11.27 12.13 -4.68
N ALA A 115 11.20 11.44 -5.81
CA ALA A 115 12.38 10.92 -6.51
C ALA A 115 13.30 12.04 -7.01
N GLU A 116 12.75 13.13 -7.55
CA GLU A 116 13.50 14.33 -7.95
C GLU A 116 14.29 14.93 -6.78
N VAL A 117 13.63 15.08 -5.63
CA VAL A 117 14.24 15.62 -4.42
C VAL A 117 15.32 14.69 -3.86
N ALA A 118 15.08 13.38 -3.85
CA ALA A 118 16.07 12.39 -3.42
C ALA A 118 17.31 12.37 -4.33
N ALA A 119 17.12 12.49 -5.64
CA ALA A 119 18.21 12.60 -6.61
C ALA A 119 19.03 13.88 -6.38
N ARG A 120 18.35 15.00 -6.13
CA ARG A 120 19.01 16.27 -5.83
C ARG A 120 19.80 16.22 -4.52
N PHE A 121 19.24 15.64 -3.45
CA PHE A 121 19.99 15.44 -2.20
C PHE A 121 21.22 14.54 -2.39
N THR A 122 21.13 13.53 -3.25
CA THR A 122 22.27 12.67 -3.56
C THR A 122 23.34 13.43 -4.35
N LEU A 123 22.94 14.28 -5.28
CA LEU A 123 23.84 15.13 -6.07
C LEU A 123 24.50 16.21 -5.21
N ASP A 124 23.73 16.90 -4.38
CA ASP A 124 24.20 17.96 -3.47
C ASP A 124 25.15 17.40 -2.39
N ALA A 125 25.10 16.11 -2.09
CA ALA A 125 26.02 15.44 -1.17
C ALA A 125 27.38 15.04 -1.79
N MET A 126 27.54 15.07 -3.12
CA MET A 126 28.80 14.66 -3.78
C MET A 126 30.01 15.57 -3.46
N PRO A 127 29.90 16.92 -3.47
CA PRO A 127 31.02 17.79 -3.11
C PRO A 127 31.51 17.57 -1.66
N GLY A 128 30.59 17.31 -0.72
CA GLY A 128 30.96 17.01 0.67
C GLY A 128 31.74 15.70 0.80
N LYS A 129 31.40 14.68 0.01
CA LYS A 129 32.20 13.46 -0.07
C LYS A 129 33.57 13.68 -0.72
N GLN A 130 33.67 14.56 -1.72
CA GLN A 130 34.94 14.89 -2.35
C GLN A 130 35.85 15.68 -1.41
N MET A 131 35.31 16.65 -0.67
CA MET A 131 36.07 17.43 0.32
C MET A 131 36.57 16.56 1.48
N ALA A 132 35.81 15.53 1.89
CA ALA A 132 36.28 14.55 2.87
C ALA A 132 37.45 13.70 2.33
N ILE A 133 37.40 13.30 1.05
CA ILE A 133 38.50 12.55 0.40
C ILE A 133 39.75 13.43 0.26
N ASP A 134 39.60 14.68 -0.15
CA ASP A 134 40.72 15.63 -0.27
C ASP A 134 41.34 15.95 1.10
N ALA A 135 40.53 16.03 2.16
CA ALA A 135 41.01 16.20 3.53
C ALA A 135 41.80 14.98 4.03
N ASP A 136 41.33 13.76 3.74
CA ASP A 136 42.05 12.53 4.07
C ASP A 136 43.37 12.40 3.29
N LEU A 137 43.39 12.79 2.01
CA LEU A 137 44.60 12.77 1.16
C LEU A 137 45.66 13.80 1.59
N ASN A 138 45.24 14.92 2.17
CA ASN A 138 46.15 15.99 2.63
C ASN A 138 46.58 15.83 4.10
N ALA A 139 45.99 14.89 4.84
CA ALA A 139 46.30 14.58 6.24
C ALA A 139 47.33 13.44 6.42
N GLY A 140 47.83 12.86 5.33
CA GLY A 140 48.97 11.92 5.31
C GLY A 140 50.19 12.52 4.61
#